data_AF-A0A1Y3NMR6-F1
#
_entry.id   AF-A0A1Y3NMR6-F1
#
_cell.length_a   1.000
_cell.length_b   1.000
_cell.length_c   1.000
_cell.angle_alpha   90.00
_cell.angle_beta   90.00
_cell.angle_gamma   90.00
#
_symmetry.space_group_name_H-M   'P 1'
#
loop_
_entity.id
_entity.type
_entity.pdbx_description
1 polymer ?
#
loop_
_entity_poly.entity_id
_entity_poly.type
_entity_poly.pdbx_seq_one_letter_code
_entity_poly.pdbx_strand_id
1 'polypeptide(L)'
;MLFIVTIYILLIIFPVFTHSIQNQFNSFITEYLQIRPSLPPNSFEKSTFEKRDKQQKGWEKCMNIVKEDNSCIQSILEDPINEQTLKGFCSLFNSDKCQKSIKKGFSSYPECQEESIKTIVQDYSDILNLISFYYTFFCGEDENSKSCPYMEYIMEENISSGSNASNSIEMKEKKFYEYMKNNCNSKKCTDIFITFFEGKNDIYKKVKEMAKKVDNPKNNTSKEKRSFSLQNFKENGSFGNALLINKTISFMKSEECINMHKTISKDIDDSTENYGENKYNSNTIILLIISLLLLTLI
;
A
#
# COMPACT_ATOMS: atom_id res chain seq x y z
N MET A 1 12.29 -18.66 -43.34
CA MET A 1 13.33 -17.86 -42.65
C MET A 1 12.74 -16.76 -41.76
N LEU A 2 11.75 -15.98 -42.23
CA LEU A 2 11.05 -14.99 -41.39
C LEU A 2 10.46 -15.57 -40.08
N PHE A 3 9.81 -16.72 -40.16
CA PHE A 3 9.15 -17.35 -39.00
C PHE A 3 10.12 -17.73 -37.85
N ILE A 4 11.34 -18.14 -38.20
CA ILE A 4 12.38 -18.51 -37.23
C ILE A 4 12.93 -17.25 -36.55
N VAL A 5 13.08 -16.15 -37.29
CA VAL A 5 13.54 -14.87 -36.73
C VAL A 5 12.49 -14.28 -35.79
N THR A 6 11.19 -14.39 -36.10
CA THR A 6 10.12 -13.93 -35.21
C THR A 6 10.06 -14.72 -33.90
N ILE A 7 10.23 -16.05 -33.96
CA ILE A 7 10.27 -16.90 -32.76
C ILE A 7 11.51 -16.59 -31.91
N TYR A 8 12.67 -16.36 -32.53
CA TYR A 8 13.90 -16.03 -31.81
C TYR A 8 13.83 -14.65 -31.12
N ILE A 9 13.20 -13.65 -31.76
CA ILE A 9 12.96 -12.33 -31.17
C ILE A 9 11.97 -12.44 -29.99
N LEU A 10 10.91 -13.24 -30.12
CA LEU A 10 9.96 -13.47 -29.03
C LEU A 10 10.62 -14.19 -27.84
N LEU A 11 11.50 -15.17 -28.08
CA LEU A 11 12.21 -15.91 -27.03
C LEU A 11 13.29 -15.10 -26.30
N ILE A 12 13.88 -14.09 -26.94
CA ILE A 12 14.88 -13.20 -26.30
C ILE A 12 14.19 -12.08 -25.50
N ILE A 13 13.04 -11.60 -25.96
CA ILE A 13 12.32 -10.51 -25.32
C ILE A 13 11.49 -11.01 -24.11
N PHE A 14 10.87 -12.19 -24.18
CA PHE A 14 9.97 -12.70 -23.13
C PHE A 14 10.58 -12.87 -21.72
N PRO A 15 11.81 -13.39 -21.55
CA PRO A 15 12.42 -13.56 -20.23
C PRO A 15 12.75 -12.23 -19.55
N VAL A 16 13.02 -11.18 -20.34
CA VAL A 16 13.36 -9.85 -19.84
C VAL A 16 12.12 -9.15 -19.25
N PHE A 17 10.93 -9.42 -19.78
CA PHE A 17 9.68 -8.82 -19.30
C PHE A 17 9.11 -9.50 -18.05
N THR A 18 9.25 -10.82 -17.91
CA THR A 18 8.75 -11.58 -16.75
C THR A 18 9.62 -11.37 -15.51
N HIS A 19 10.95 -11.25 -15.67
CA HIS A 19 11.85 -10.94 -14.55
C HIS A 19 11.71 -9.49 -14.04
N SER A 20 11.24 -8.57 -14.89
CA SER A 20 11.06 -7.16 -14.55
C SER A 20 9.97 -6.96 -13.49
N ILE A 21 8.80 -7.60 -13.63
CA ILE A 21 7.64 -7.39 -12.74
C ILE A 21 7.90 -7.93 -11.32
N GLN A 22 8.53 -9.09 -11.18
CA GLN A 22 8.80 -9.72 -9.88
C GLN A 22 9.93 -9.05 -9.09
N ASN A 23 10.87 -8.39 -9.79
CA ASN A 23 11.92 -7.60 -9.15
C ASN A 23 11.44 -6.23 -8.64
N GLN A 24 10.18 -5.82 -8.83
CA GLN A 24 9.75 -4.43 -8.59
C GLN A 24 9.04 -4.18 -7.26
N PHE A 25 8.13 -5.06 -6.86
CA PHE A 25 7.63 -5.06 -5.48
C PHE A 25 8.76 -5.47 -4.54
N ASN A 26 9.59 -6.43 -4.97
CA ASN A 26 10.85 -6.73 -4.33
C ASN A 26 11.84 -5.57 -4.42
N SER A 27 11.91 -4.75 -5.47
CA SER A 27 12.79 -3.57 -5.49
C SER A 27 12.30 -2.50 -4.53
N PHE A 28 10.99 -2.25 -4.43
CA PHE A 28 10.47 -1.29 -3.46
C PHE A 28 10.62 -1.82 -2.03
N ILE A 29 10.25 -3.09 -1.76
CA ILE A 29 10.46 -3.74 -0.47
C ILE A 29 11.96 -3.88 -0.17
N THR A 30 12.82 -4.17 -1.14
CA THR A 30 14.29 -4.29 -0.95
C THR A 30 14.95 -2.93 -0.81
N GLU A 31 14.51 -1.90 -1.54
CA GLU A 31 14.96 -0.52 -1.39
C GLU A 31 14.46 0.04 -0.06
N TYR A 32 13.21 -0.25 0.34
CA TYR A 32 12.66 0.06 1.66
C TYR A 32 13.35 -0.73 2.78
N LEU A 33 13.69 -2.01 2.58
CA LEU A 33 14.44 -2.85 3.53
C LEU A 33 15.93 -2.48 3.57
N GLN A 34 16.47 -1.89 2.50
CA GLN A 34 17.81 -1.27 2.46
C GLN A 34 17.81 0.14 3.07
N ILE A 35 16.70 0.87 2.96
CA ILE A 35 16.44 2.14 3.65
C ILE A 35 16.01 1.90 5.10
N ARG A 36 15.64 0.66 5.47
CA ARG A 36 15.29 0.28 6.84
C ARG A 36 16.35 0.92 7.70
N PRO A 37 15.99 1.86 8.59
CA PRO A 37 16.97 2.56 9.37
C PRO A 37 17.59 1.52 10.29
N SER A 38 18.67 0.87 9.82
CA SER A 38 19.71 0.39 10.70
C SER A 38 20.00 1.60 11.59
N LEU A 39 19.72 1.44 12.89
CA LEU A 39 19.99 2.37 13.99
C LEU A 39 20.72 3.64 13.56
N PRO A 40 20.20 4.85 13.87
CA PRO A 40 20.52 6.13 13.20
C PRO A 40 21.87 6.08 12.47
N PRO A 41 21.87 5.76 11.17
CA PRO A 41 23.05 5.24 10.50
C PRO A 41 23.99 6.40 10.24
N ASN A 42 24.97 6.60 11.11
CA ASN A 42 26.06 7.57 10.96
C ASN A 42 25.65 9.02 10.64
N SER A 43 24.37 9.39 10.72
CA SER A 43 23.86 10.76 10.53
C SER A 43 24.24 11.68 11.68
N PHE A 44 24.90 11.13 12.70
CA PHE A 44 25.69 11.85 13.69
C PHE A 44 26.94 12.48 13.05
N GLU A 45 26.69 13.45 12.18
CA GLU A 45 27.66 14.33 11.54
C GLU A 45 28.66 14.87 12.58
N LYS A 46 29.92 14.39 12.58
CA LYS A 46 31.08 14.89 13.37
C LYS A 46 30.72 15.57 14.70
N SER A 47 29.77 15.02 15.43
CA SER A 47 29.31 15.64 16.66
C SER A 47 30.20 15.12 17.78
N THR A 48 30.43 15.95 18.79
CA THR A 48 31.18 15.52 19.98
C THR A 48 30.51 14.26 20.53
N PHE A 49 31.31 13.35 21.10
CA PHE A 49 30.79 12.10 21.68
C PHE A 49 29.57 12.35 22.59
N GLU A 50 29.61 13.44 23.37
CA GLU A 50 28.52 13.92 24.21
C GLU A 50 27.22 14.24 23.45
N LYS A 51 27.31 14.90 22.29
CA LYS A 51 26.13 15.16 21.45
C LYS A 51 25.51 13.87 20.93
N ARG A 52 26.32 12.89 20.51
CA ARG A 52 25.83 11.58 20.05
C ARG A 52 25.11 10.82 21.16
N ASP A 53 25.72 10.76 22.34
CA ASP A 53 25.12 10.11 23.51
C ASP A 53 23.78 10.75 23.88
N LYS A 54 23.69 12.09 23.89
CA LYS A 54 22.44 12.79 24.15
C LYS A 54 21.37 12.49 23.11
N GLN A 55 21.73 12.49 21.83
CA GLN A 55 20.78 12.19 20.74
C GLN A 55 20.30 10.74 20.78
N GLN A 56 21.21 9.79 21.02
CA GLN A 56 20.87 8.38 21.15
C GLN A 56 19.92 8.16 22.33
N LYS A 57 20.23 8.69 23.51
CA LYS A 57 19.38 8.56 24.70
C LYS A 57 18.01 9.21 24.51
N GLY A 58 17.96 10.39 23.87
CA GLY A 58 16.69 11.05 23.54
C GLY A 58 15.86 10.18 22.58
N TRP A 59 16.49 9.61 21.57
CA TRP A 59 15.83 8.74 20.59
C TRP A 59 15.31 7.45 21.22
N GLU A 60 16.10 6.80 22.07
CA GLU A 60 15.70 5.60 22.81
C GLU A 60 14.47 5.88 23.69
N LYS A 61 14.43 7.01 24.40
CA LYS A 61 13.25 7.43 25.18
C LYS A 61 12.02 7.64 24.30
N CYS A 62 12.17 8.39 23.20
CA CYS A 62 11.10 8.62 22.24
C CYS A 62 10.55 7.30 21.67
N MET A 63 11.42 6.36 21.30
CA MET A 63 10.95 5.08 20.77
C MET A 63 10.33 4.20 21.84
N ASN A 64 10.83 4.18 23.08
CA ASN A 64 10.23 3.40 24.15
C ASN A 64 8.77 3.84 24.42
N ILE A 65 8.47 5.14 24.45
CA ILE A 65 7.09 5.60 24.64
C ILE A 65 6.19 5.26 23.44
N VAL A 66 6.71 5.34 22.21
CA VAL A 66 5.98 4.92 21.00
C VAL A 66 5.63 3.43 21.03
N LYS A 67 6.53 2.60 21.57
CA LYS A 67 6.32 1.16 21.77
C LYS A 67 5.31 0.88 22.87
N GLU A 68 5.43 1.55 24.02
CA GLU A 68 4.53 1.39 25.17
C GLU A 68 3.10 1.85 24.90
N ASP A 69 2.90 2.89 24.07
CA ASP A 69 1.56 3.30 23.63
C ASP A 69 0.85 2.21 22.80
N ASN A 70 1.55 1.10 22.48
CA ASN A 70 1.09 0.04 21.59
C ASN A 70 0.49 0.67 20.32
N SER A 71 1.26 1.61 19.78
CA SER A 71 0.90 2.35 18.60
C SER A 71 1.24 1.49 17.38
N CYS A 72 0.37 1.51 16.38
CA CYS A 72 0.64 0.81 15.12
C CYS A 72 1.90 1.32 14.40
N ILE A 73 2.44 2.48 14.81
CA ILE A 73 3.65 3.09 14.25
C ILE A 73 4.82 2.10 14.38
N GLN A 74 4.93 1.36 15.49
CA GLN A 74 5.98 0.36 15.63
C GLN A 74 5.82 -0.77 14.60
N SER A 75 4.63 -1.37 14.50
CA SER A 75 4.35 -2.44 13.53
C SER A 75 4.58 -1.98 12.09
N ILE A 76 4.21 -0.73 11.77
CA ILE A 76 4.48 -0.09 10.47
C ILE A 76 5.97 -0.07 10.13
N LEU A 77 6.83 0.18 11.12
CA LEU A 77 8.27 0.36 10.94
C LEU A 77 9.06 -0.96 11.02
N GLU A 78 8.62 -1.89 11.87
CA GLU A 78 9.40 -3.09 12.22
C GLU A 78 8.95 -4.35 11.47
N ASP A 79 7.67 -4.51 11.14
CA ASP A 79 7.15 -5.79 10.65
C ASP A 79 7.33 -5.95 9.14
N PRO A 80 7.96 -7.05 8.66
CA PRO A 80 8.03 -7.34 7.23
C PRO A 80 6.64 -7.68 6.71
N ILE A 81 6.23 -7.02 5.62
CA ILE A 81 4.95 -7.29 4.98
C ILE A 81 5.08 -8.54 4.11
N ASN A 82 4.31 -9.57 4.44
CA ASN A 82 3.95 -10.65 3.54
C ASN A 82 2.42 -10.77 3.44
N GLU A 83 1.92 -11.64 2.56
CA GLU A 83 0.48 -11.83 2.33
C GLU A 83 -0.29 -12.19 3.61
N GLN A 84 0.26 -13.12 4.41
CA GLN A 84 -0.38 -13.59 5.64
C GLN A 84 -0.45 -12.46 6.69
N THR A 85 0.59 -11.65 6.78
CA THR A 85 0.64 -10.52 7.72
C THR A 85 -0.17 -9.32 7.22
N LEU A 86 -0.33 -9.14 5.91
CA LEU A 86 -0.96 -7.95 5.34
C LEU A 86 -2.40 -7.78 5.81
N LYS A 87 -3.17 -8.87 5.93
CA LYS A 87 -4.58 -8.79 6.38
C LYS A 87 -4.69 -8.34 7.84
N GLY A 88 -3.89 -8.94 8.73
CA GLY A 88 -3.83 -8.54 10.14
C GLY A 88 -3.28 -7.12 10.31
N PHE A 89 -2.27 -6.78 9.50
CA PHE A 89 -1.69 -5.45 9.45
C PHE A 89 -2.70 -4.41 9.00
N CYS A 90 -3.50 -4.67 7.95
CA CYS A 90 -4.52 -3.75 7.48
C CYS A 90 -5.63 -3.52 8.51
N SER A 91 -6.01 -4.56 9.26
CA SER A 91 -6.93 -4.39 10.39
C SER A 91 -6.35 -3.46 11.46
N LEU A 92 -5.06 -3.62 11.80
CA LEU A 92 -4.37 -2.71 12.74
C LEU A 92 -4.27 -1.29 12.16
N PHE A 93 -3.87 -1.15 10.90
CA PHE A 93 -3.69 0.12 10.20
C PHE A 93 -5.01 0.91 10.11
N ASN A 94 -6.10 0.27 9.71
CA ASN A 94 -7.42 0.89 9.57
C ASN A 94 -8.11 1.18 10.91
N SER A 95 -7.55 0.73 12.04
CA SER A 95 -8.11 1.05 13.36
C SER A 95 -8.06 2.56 13.66
N ASP A 96 -9.11 3.07 14.31
CA ASP A 96 -9.19 4.46 14.75
C ASP A 96 -7.99 4.91 15.56
N LYS A 97 -7.48 4.01 16.43
CA LYS A 97 -6.30 4.27 17.25
C LYS A 97 -5.09 4.51 16.35
N CYS A 98 -4.86 3.63 15.39
CA CYS A 98 -3.73 3.74 14.48
C CYS A 98 -3.80 4.99 13.60
N GLN A 99 -4.94 5.24 12.95
CA GLN A 99 -5.12 6.41 12.09
C GLN A 99 -4.92 7.71 12.85
N LYS A 100 -5.37 7.79 14.12
CA LYS A 100 -5.09 8.94 15.00
C LYS A 100 -3.60 9.07 15.32
N SER A 101 -2.91 7.98 15.65
CA SER A 101 -1.47 7.99 15.93
C SER A 101 -0.65 8.40 14.70
N ILE A 102 -0.96 7.88 13.52
CA ILE A 102 -0.29 8.27 12.26
C ILE A 102 -0.51 9.75 11.97
N LYS A 103 -1.77 10.23 12.04
CA LYS A 103 -2.11 11.63 11.75
C LYS A 103 -1.41 12.62 12.69
N LYS A 104 -1.28 12.26 13.97
CA LYS A 104 -0.53 13.07 14.94
C LYS A 104 0.99 12.91 14.78
N GLY A 105 1.43 11.73 14.37
CA GLY A 105 2.83 11.35 14.25
C GLY A 105 3.58 11.44 15.59
N PHE A 106 4.90 11.59 15.49
CA PHE A 106 5.78 11.70 16.65
C PHE A 106 5.56 12.97 17.48
N SER A 107 4.88 13.99 16.92
CA SER A 107 4.58 15.23 17.64
C SER A 107 3.66 15.05 18.84
N SER A 108 2.95 13.91 18.92
CA SER A 108 2.08 13.59 20.06
C SER A 108 2.81 13.12 21.32
N TYR A 109 4.12 12.82 21.22
CA TYR A 109 4.92 12.32 22.34
C TYR A 109 5.91 13.39 22.80
N PRO A 110 5.79 13.90 24.04
CA PRO A 110 6.70 14.92 24.57
C PRO A 110 8.18 14.54 24.50
N GLU A 111 8.49 13.25 24.71
CA GLU A 111 9.84 12.68 24.63
C GLU A 111 10.43 12.77 23.21
N CYS A 112 9.58 12.83 22.18
CA CYS A 112 9.97 13.02 20.80
C CYS A 112 10.11 14.49 20.39
N GLN A 113 9.84 15.45 21.29
CA GLN A 113 9.95 16.88 21.03
C GLN A 113 11.29 17.48 21.49
N GLU A 114 12.21 16.66 22.01
CA GLU A 114 13.53 17.15 22.43
C GLU A 114 14.33 17.74 21.24
N GLU A 115 14.87 18.95 21.40
CA GLU A 115 15.62 19.63 20.33
C GLU A 115 16.84 18.82 19.87
N SER A 116 17.43 17.99 20.75
CA SER A 116 18.54 17.10 20.38
C SER A 116 18.19 16.15 19.25
N ILE A 117 16.96 15.64 19.20
CA ILE A 117 16.53 14.59 18.26
C ILE A 117 15.56 15.09 17.19
N LYS A 118 15.26 16.38 17.16
CA LYS A 118 14.29 16.99 16.24
C LYS A 118 14.50 16.60 14.77
N THR A 119 15.75 16.60 14.30
CA THR A 119 16.06 16.18 12.92
C THR A 119 15.76 14.71 12.70
N ILE A 120 16.11 13.84 13.66
CA ILE A 120 15.82 12.39 13.60
C ILE A 120 14.31 12.18 13.56
N VAL A 121 13.57 12.84 14.44
CA VAL A 121 12.11 12.76 14.52
C VAL A 121 11.44 13.26 13.24
N GLN A 122 11.98 14.32 12.62
CA GLN A 122 11.49 14.80 11.33
C GLN A 122 11.69 13.78 10.23
N ASP A 123 12.89 13.19 10.12
CA ASP A 123 13.18 12.17 9.10
C ASP A 123 12.30 10.92 9.29
N TYR A 124 12.08 10.48 10.53
CA TYR A 124 11.13 9.38 10.82
C TYR A 124 9.67 9.75 10.57
N SER A 125 9.28 11.01 10.76
CA SER A 125 7.95 11.49 10.40
C SER A 125 7.75 11.47 8.88
N ASP A 126 8.78 11.84 8.11
CA ASP A 126 8.75 11.77 6.65
C ASP A 126 8.65 10.32 6.17
N ILE A 127 9.37 9.39 6.81
CA ILE A 127 9.28 7.95 6.57
C ILE A 127 7.88 7.42 6.94
N LEU A 128 7.34 7.78 8.09
CA LEU A 128 5.99 7.36 8.51
C LEU A 128 4.92 7.84 7.51
N ASN A 129 5.02 9.08 7.03
CA ASN A 129 4.13 9.62 6.01
C ASN A 129 4.23 8.85 4.69
N LEU A 130 5.45 8.54 4.27
CA LEU A 130 5.71 7.73 3.08
C LEU A 130 5.05 6.36 3.21
N ILE A 131 5.29 5.66 4.31
CA ILE A 131 4.76 4.32 4.53
C ILE A 131 3.24 4.34 4.64
N SER A 132 2.68 5.30 5.39
CA SER A 132 1.23 5.47 5.50
C SER A 132 0.58 5.70 4.15
N PHE A 133 1.22 6.44 3.23
CA PHE A 133 0.69 6.64 1.88
C PHE A 133 0.52 5.31 1.13
N TYR A 134 1.51 4.41 1.21
CA TYR A 134 1.42 3.09 0.60
C TYR A 134 0.38 2.20 1.31
N TYR A 135 0.30 2.24 2.63
CA TYR A 135 -0.67 1.43 3.35
C TYR A 135 -2.11 1.91 3.18
N THR A 136 -2.36 3.20 3.00
CA THR A 136 -3.69 3.69 2.60
C THR A 136 -4.15 3.05 1.30
N PHE A 137 -3.21 2.76 0.39
CA PHE A 137 -3.50 2.08 -0.85
C PHE A 137 -3.67 0.57 -0.66
N PHE A 138 -2.73 -0.09 0.03
CA PHE A 138 -2.77 -1.55 0.23
C PHE A 138 -3.89 -2.02 1.16
N CYS A 139 -4.25 -1.20 2.14
CA CYS A 139 -5.32 -1.47 3.09
C CYS A 139 -6.61 -0.72 2.74
N GLY A 140 -6.71 -0.24 1.50
CA GLY A 140 -7.91 0.41 1.00
C GLY A 140 -9.09 -0.54 1.05
N GLU A 141 -10.18 -0.06 1.64
CA GLU A 141 -11.45 -0.78 1.72
C GLU A 141 -12.55 0.00 1.01
N ASP A 142 -13.51 -0.69 0.43
CA ASP A 142 -14.72 -0.12 -0.15
C ASP A 142 -15.68 0.42 0.92
N GLU A 143 -16.88 0.81 0.48
CA GLU A 143 -17.97 1.29 1.31
C GLU A 143 -18.53 0.20 2.24
N ASN A 144 -18.29 -1.08 1.93
CA ASN A 144 -18.77 -2.25 2.66
C ASN A 144 -17.66 -2.92 3.49
N SER A 145 -16.54 -2.22 3.74
CA SER A 145 -15.37 -2.75 4.46
C SER A 145 -14.73 -3.99 3.80
N LYS A 146 -14.86 -4.14 2.47
CA LYS A 146 -14.17 -5.16 1.68
C LYS A 146 -12.90 -4.56 1.08
N SER A 147 -11.86 -5.39 0.92
CA SER A 147 -10.61 -4.96 0.27
C SER A 147 -10.87 -4.42 -1.13
N CYS A 148 -10.15 -3.37 -1.52
CA CYS A 148 -10.27 -2.83 -2.86
C CYS A 148 -9.79 -3.85 -3.92
N PRO A 149 -10.53 -4.05 -5.03
CA PRO A 149 -10.21 -5.08 -6.02
C PRO A 149 -8.80 -4.96 -6.61
N TYR A 150 -8.30 -3.74 -6.81
CA TYR A 150 -6.94 -3.57 -7.33
C TYR A 150 -5.88 -4.21 -6.42
N MET A 151 -6.09 -4.22 -5.10
CA MET A 151 -5.12 -4.85 -4.20
C MET A 151 -5.10 -6.36 -4.37
N GLU A 152 -6.27 -6.99 -4.57
CA GLU A 152 -6.38 -8.42 -4.86
C GLU A 152 -5.61 -8.77 -6.14
N TYR A 153 -5.72 -7.95 -7.19
CA TYR A 153 -4.92 -8.11 -8.41
C TYR A 153 -3.41 -8.12 -8.13
N ILE A 154 -2.92 -7.16 -7.32
CA ILE A 154 -1.49 -7.06 -6.98
C ILE A 154 -1.03 -8.30 -6.19
N MET A 155 -1.83 -8.77 -5.23
CA MET A 155 -1.49 -9.98 -4.48
C MET A 155 -1.44 -11.20 -5.40
N GLU A 156 -2.45 -11.38 -6.26
CA GLU A 156 -2.53 -12.52 -7.16
C GLU A 156 -1.38 -12.56 -8.19
N GLU A 157 -1.00 -11.42 -8.77
CA GLU A 157 0.14 -11.37 -9.70
C GLU A 157 1.46 -11.68 -8.99
N ASN A 158 1.65 -11.21 -7.75
CA ASN A 158 2.86 -11.49 -6.96
C ASN A 158 2.98 -12.98 -6.62
N ILE A 159 1.88 -13.63 -6.23
CA ILE A 159 1.83 -15.06 -5.91
C ILE A 159 2.05 -15.89 -7.18
N SER A 160 1.34 -15.54 -8.26
CA SER A 160 1.38 -16.29 -9.53
C SER A 160 2.76 -16.27 -10.18
N SER A 161 3.53 -15.21 -9.98
CA SER A 161 4.90 -15.07 -10.51
C SER A 161 5.88 -16.11 -9.95
N GLY A 162 5.59 -16.73 -8.80
CA GLY A 162 6.39 -17.83 -8.25
C GLY A 162 6.06 -19.21 -8.86
N SER A 163 4.91 -19.33 -9.53
CA SER A 163 4.50 -20.53 -10.23
C SER A 163 4.81 -20.40 -11.72
N ASN A 164 5.33 -21.42 -12.38
CA ASN A 164 5.68 -21.41 -13.82
C ASN A 164 4.45 -21.25 -14.77
N ALA A 165 3.32 -20.74 -14.28
CA ALA A 165 2.14 -20.43 -15.05
C ALA A 165 2.40 -19.19 -15.93
N SER A 166 2.93 -19.44 -17.13
CA SER A 166 3.01 -18.44 -18.20
C SER A 166 1.60 -18.12 -18.71
N ASN A 167 0.86 -17.30 -17.97
CA ASN A 167 -0.33 -16.65 -18.51
C ASN A 167 0.09 -15.76 -19.69
N SER A 168 -0.65 -15.83 -20.79
CA SER A 168 -0.41 -14.93 -21.93
C SER A 168 -0.58 -13.47 -21.49
N ILE A 169 0.10 -12.55 -22.19
CA ILE A 169 -0.03 -11.10 -21.94
C ILE A 169 -1.50 -10.67 -22.04
N GLU A 170 -2.23 -11.21 -23.02
CA GLU A 170 -3.66 -10.96 -23.22
C GLU A 170 -4.51 -11.38 -22.00
N MET A 171 -4.21 -12.52 -21.39
CA MET A 171 -4.92 -12.98 -20.20
C MET A 171 -4.64 -12.08 -18.99
N LYS A 172 -3.39 -11.63 -18.82
CA LYS A 172 -3.02 -10.68 -17.77
C LYS A 172 -3.69 -9.33 -17.94
N GLU A 173 -3.73 -8.82 -19.18
CA GLU A 173 -4.41 -7.57 -19.52
C GLU A 173 -5.92 -7.66 -19.28
N LYS A 174 -6.57 -8.75 -19.73
CA LYS A 174 -7.99 -8.98 -19.48
C LYS A 174 -8.30 -8.99 -17.98
N LYS A 175 -7.52 -9.76 -17.21
CA LYS A 175 -7.66 -9.85 -15.75
C LYS A 175 -7.48 -8.48 -15.09
N PHE A 176 -6.47 -7.71 -15.49
CA PHE A 176 -6.28 -6.34 -15.03
C PHE A 176 -7.52 -5.47 -15.26
N TYR A 177 -8.09 -5.47 -16.48
CA TYR A 177 -9.29 -4.68 -16.76
C TYR A 177 -10.52 -5.14 -15.97
N GLU A 178 -10.67 -6.44 -15.71
CA GLU A 178 -11.73 -6.96 -14.83
C GLU A 178 -11.62 -6.38 -13.41
N TYR A 179 -10.42 -6.34 -12.85
CA TYR A 179 -10.17 -5.72 -11.55
C TYR A 179 -10.40 -4.20 -11.57
N MET A 180 -9.97 -3.50 -12.63
CA MET A 180 -10.25 -2.07 -12.77
C MET A 180 -11.74 -1.80 -12.85
N LYS A 181 -12.49 -2.59 -13.62
CA LYS A 181 -13.95 -2.46 -13.71
C LYS A 181 -14.63 -2.71 -12.36
N ASN A 182 -14.17 -3.71 -11.61
CA ASN A 182 -14.69 -3.97 -10.27
C ASN A 182 -14.34 -2.85 -9.29
N ASN A 183 -13.16 -2.25 -9.41
CA ASN A 183 -12.76 -1.10 -8.60
C ASN A 183 -13.68 0.10 -8.89
N CYS A 184 -14.13 0.30 -10.14
CA CYS A 184 -15.15 1.28 -10.53
C CYS A 184 -16.55 1.04 -9.95
N ASN A 185 -16.77 -0.04 -9.20
CA ASN A 185 -18.02 -0.23 -8.46
C ASN A 185 -17.98 0.46 -7.09
N SER A 186 -16.79 0.72 -6.54
CA SER A 186 -16.59 1.41 -5.25
C SER A 186 -15.96 2.78 -5.45
N LYS A 187 -16.68 3.84 -5.06
CA LYS A 187 -16.16 5.21 -5.18
C LYS A 187 -14.90 5.36 -4.33
N LYS A 188 -14.92 4.83 -3.11
CA LYS A 188 -13.80 4.86 -2.18
C LYS A 188 -12.56 4.17 -2.77
N CYS A 189 -12.72 3.01 -3.40
CA CYS A 189 -11.59 2.33 -4.05
C CYS A 189 -11.11 3.06 -5.31
N THR A 190 -12.00 3.67 -6.09
CA THR A 190 -11.63 4.53 -7.22
C THR A 190 -10.82 5.74 -6.75
N ASP A 191 -11.29 6.44 -5.70
CA ASP A 191 -10.64 7.62 -5.13
C ASP A 191 -9.26 7.28 -4.56
N ILE A 192 -9.14 6.15 -3.83
CA ILE A 192 -7.87 5.64 -3.31
C ILE A 192 -6.89 5.34 -4.45
N PHE A 193 -7.35 4.66 -5.50
CA PHE A 193 -6.53 4.34 -6.66
C PHE A 193 -5.99 5.61 -7.33
N ILE A 194 -6.87 6.57 -7.64
CA ILE A 194 -6.49 7.83 -8.27
C ILE A 194 -5.50 8.59 -7.38
N THR A 195 -5.83 8.75 -6.10
CA THR A 195 -4.98 9.48 -5.13
C THR A 195 -3.59 8.89 -5.05
N PHE A 196 -3.48 7.55 -5.00
CA PHE A 196 -2.19 6.88 -4.96
C PHE A 196 -1.36 7.13 -6.22
N PHE A 197 -1.92 6.93 -7.41
CA PHE A 197 -1.14 7.06 -8.63
C PHE A 197 -0.82 8.51 -9.01
N GLU A 198 -1.69 9.47 -8.67
CA GLU A 198 -1.40 10.89 -8.85
C GLU A 198 -0.39 11.41 -7.82
N GLY A 199 -0.52 11.01 -6.55
CA GLY A 199 0.39 11.39 -5.47
C GLY A 199 1.77 10.73 -5.55
N LYS A 200 1.93 9.69 -6.36
CA LYS A 200 3.17 8.91 -6.49
C LYS A 200 4.38 9.76 -6.86
N ASN A 201 4.21 10.77 -7.72
CA ASN A 201 5.30 11.65 -8.15
C ASN A 201 5.81 12.53 -7.00
N ASP A 202 4.91 13.04 -6.16
CA ASP A 202 5.28 13.82 -4.98
C ASP A 202 6.02 12.96 -3.97
N ILE A 203 5.58 11.72 -3.80
CA ILE A 203 6.27 10.72 -2.98
C ILE A 203 7.67 10.42 -3.52
N TYR A 204 7.82 10.18 -4.82
CA TYR A 204 9.14 9.97 -5.43
C TYR A 204 10.06 11.18 -5.24
N LYS A 205 9.52 12.39 -5.35
CA LYS A 205 10.28 13.61 -5.10
C LYS A 205 10.77 13.65 -3.65
N LYS A 206 9.90 13.35 -2.68
CA LYS A 206 10.26 13.28 -1.25
C LYS A 206 11.34 12.22 -0.98
N VAL A 207 11.18 11.00 -1.52
CA VAL A 207 12.19 9.93 -1.40
C VAL A 207 13.54 10.39 -1.96
N LYS A 208 13.53 11.03 -3.14
CA LYS A 208 14.75 11.58 -3.74
C LYS A 208 15.39 12.68 -2.89
N GLU A 209 14.58 13.51 -2.24
CA GLU A 209 15.07 14.53 -1.31
C GLU A 209 15.68 13.90 -0.05
N MET A 210 15.06 12.85 0.51
CA MET A 210 15.62 12.07 1.62
C MET A 210 16.95 11.41 1.23
N ALA A 211 17.01 10.75 0.07
CA ALA A 211 18.23 10.11 -0.43
C ALA A 211 19.38 11.13 -0.60
N LYS A 212 19.08 12.33 -1.12
CA LYS A 212 20.08 13.41 -1.22
C LYS A 212 20.62 13.89 0.13
N LYS A 213 19.82 13.85 1.21
CA LYS A 213 20.30 14.17 2.56
C LYS A 213 21.35 13.16 3.02
N VAL A 214 21.16 11.88 2.68
CA VAL A 214 22.09 10.78 3.00
C VAL A 214 23.35 10.84 2.14
N ASP A 215 23.20 11.13 0.84
CA ASP A 215 24.30 11.13 -0.12
C ASP A 215 25.18 12.40 -0.11
N ASN A 216 24.83 13.44 0.66
CA ASN A 216 25.51 14.74 0.57
C ASN A 216 26.99 14.63 1.00
N PRO A 217 27.95 14.59 0.06
CA PRO A 217 29.26 13.97 0.27
C PRO A 217 30.31 15.02 0.66
N LYS A 218 29.99 15.93 1.58
CA LYS A 218 30.92 17.01 1.93
C LYS A 218 32.20 16.54 2.65
N ASN A 219 32.39 15.24 2.92
CA ASN A 219 33.60 14.75 3.60
C ASN A 219 34.16 13.37 3.16
N ASN A 220 33.65 12.71 2.11
CA ASN A 220 34.19 11.41 1.70
C ASN A 220 34.93 11.49 0.37
N THR A 221 36.25 11.66 0.46
CA THR A 221 37.23 11.54 -0.63
C THR A 221 37.44 10.10 -1.12
N SER A 222 36.73 9.10 -0.58
CA SER A 222 36.77 7.74 -1.13
C SER A 222 35.80 7.62 -2.31
N LYS A 223 36.34 7.82 -3.52
CA LYS A 223 35.69 7.52 -4.81
C LYS A 223 35.44 6.01 -4.97
N GLU A 224 34.50 5.43 -4.22
CA GLU A 224 33.82 4.25 -4.72
C GLU A 224 32.56 4.70 -5.45
N LYS A 225 32.68 4.77 -6.78
CA LYS A 225 31.55 4.95 -7.68
C LYS A 225 30.64 3.71 -7.55
N ARG A 226 29.69 3.73 -6.62
CA ARG A 226 28.48 2.94 -6.81
C ARG A 226 27.76 3.57 -8.01
N SER A 227 27.73 2.85 -9.13
CA SER A 227 27.04 3.28 -10.34
C SER A 227 25.53 3.16 -10.16
N PHE A 228 24.95 3.93 -9.26
CA PHE A 228 23.52 4.16 -9.22
C PHE A 228 23.20 5.21 -10.29
N SER A 229 23.11 4.74 -11.54
CA SER A 229 22.64 5.55 -12.66
C SER A 229 21.14 5.76 -12.50
N LEU A 230 20.74 6.99 -12.17
CA LEU A 230 19.34 7.44 -12.15
C LEU A 230 18.64 7.21 -13.52
N GLN A 231 19.42 6.99 -14.58
CA GLN A 231 18.94 6.71 -15.92
C GLN A 231 18.39 5.27 -16.03
N ASN A 232 18.98 4.31 -15.31
CA ASN A 232 18.45 2.94 -15.21
C ASN A 232 17.09 2.92 -14.48
N PHE A 233 16.86 3.86 -13.56
CA PHE A 233 15.58 4.02 -12.85
C PHE A 233 14.48 4.59 -13.75
N LYS A 234 14.81 5.57 -14.62
CA LYS A 234 13.85 6.16 -15.57
C LYS A 234 13.46 5.21 -16.71
N GLU A 235 14.38 4.33 -17.12
CA GLU A 235 14.17 3.46 -18.27
C GLU A 235 13.62 2.07 -17.88
N ASN A 236 13.81 1.61 -16.63
CA ASN A 236 13.38 0.28 -16.16
C ASN A 236 12.53 0.25 -14.87
N GLY A 237 12.22 1.40 -14.26
CA GLY A 237 11.49 1.49 -12.99
C GLY A 237 9.99 1.24 -13.12
N SER A 238 9.60 -0.01 -13.37
CA SER A 238 8.21 -0.38 -13.60
C SER A 238 7.43 -0.54 -12.30
N PHE A 239 6.34 0.21 -12.28
CA PHE A 239 5.09 -0.07 -11.61
C PHE A 239 4.16 0.21 -12.76
N GLY A 240 3.81 -0.81 -13.56
CA GLY A 240 3.09 -0.65 -14.83
C GLY A 240 3.83 0.15 -15.90
N ASN A 241 3.60 -0.15 -17.16
CA ASN A 241 3.90 0.78 -18.23
C ASN A 241 3.23 2.13 -17.87
N ALA A 242 4.00 3.22 -17.72
CA ALA A 242 3.43 4.52 -17.30
C ALA A 242 2.25 4.93 -18.21
N LEU A 243 2.27 4.50 -19.48
CA LEU A 243 1.17 4.63 -20.42
C LEU A 243 -0.09 3.85 -19.97
N LEU A 244 0.06 2.62 -19.50
CA LEU A 244 -1.05 1.80 -18.99
C LEU A 244 -1.66 2.42 -17.72
N ILE A 245 -0.83 2.88 -16.78
CA ILE A 245 -1.33 3.57 -15.58
C ILE A 245 -2.09 4.83 -15.97
N ASN A 246 -1.53 5.68 -16.83
CA ASN A 246 -2.20 6.91 -17.23
C ASN A 246 -3.53 6.63 -17.95
N LYS A 247 -3.57 5.62 -18.83
CA LYS A 247 -4.82 5.15 -19.45
C LYS A 247 -5.82 4.67 -18.40
N THR A 248 -5.34 3.97 -17.39
CA THR A 248 -6.18 3.44 -16.30
C THR A 248 -6.73 4.56 -15.42
N ILE A 249 -5.92 5.56 -15.07
CA ILE A 249 -6.39 6.76 -14.36
C ILE A 249 -7.42 7.51 -15.20
N SER A 250 -7.18 7.68 -16.51
CA SER A 250 -8.15 8.32 -17.41
C SER A 250 -9.46 7.55 -17.48
N PHE A 251 -9.41 6.22 -17.52
CA PHE A 251 -10.60 5.37 -17.44
C PHE A 251 -11.31 5.51 -16.09
N MET A 252 -10.57 5.48 -14.99
CA MET A 252 -11.10 5.66 -13.63
C MET A 252 -11.81 7.01 -13.43
N LYS A 253 -11.35 8.05 -14.13
CA LYS A 253 -11.96 9.38 -14.13
C LYS A 253 -13.08 9.56 -15.15
N SER A 254 -13.31 8.57 -16.03
CA SER A 254 -14.31 8.68 -17.09
C SER A 254 -15.73 8.58 -16.55
N GLU A 255 -16.69 9.13 -17.30
CA GLU A 255 -18.11 8.96 -17.01
C GLU A 255 -18.54 7.49 -16.99
N GLU A 256 -17.88 6.64 -17.78
CA GLU A 256 -18.14 5.20 -17.80
C GLU A 256 -17.92 4.58 -16.41
N CYS A 257 -16.76 4.83 -15.80
CA CYS A 257 -16.45 4.36 -14.45
C CYS A 257 -17.39 5.02 -13.41
N ILE A 258 -17.58 6.34 -13.49
CA ILE A 258 -18.42 7.09 -12.55
C ILE A 258 -19.87 6.61 -12.57
N ASN A 259 -20.41 6.25 -13.74
CA ASN A 259 -21.78 5.79 -13.88
C ASN A 259 -21.97 4.35 -13.36
N MET A 260 -20.93 3.52 -13.27
CA MET A 260 -21.01 2.20 -12.63
C MET A 260 -21.38 2.31 -11.14
N HIS A 261 -20.86 3.33 -10.42
CA HIS A 261 -21.25 3.60 -9.04
C HIS A 261 -22.74 3.92 -8.87
N LYS A 262 -23.32 4.68 -9.82
CA LYS A 262 -24.71 5.16 -9.73
C LYS A 262 -25.73 4.05 -9.90
N THR A 263 -25.43 3.07 -10.75
CA THR A 263 -26.33 1.93 -10.98
C THR A 263 -26.46 1.08 -9.72
N ILE A 264 -25.33 0.78 -9.06
CA ILE A 264 -25.32 -0.05 -7.85
C ILE A 264 -26.00 0.63 -6.66
N SER A 265 -25.81 1.95 -6.51
CA SER A 265 -26.45 2.70 -5.41
C SER A 265 -27.97 2.68 -5.53
N LYS A 266 -28.51 2.80 -6.76
CA LYS A 266 -29.95 2.71 -7.01
C LYS A 266 -30.51 1.32 -6.71
N ASP A 267 -29.79 0.26 -7.06
CA ASP A 267 -30.23 -1.11 -6.76
C ASP A 267 -30.28 -1.39 -5.24
N ILE A 268 -29.39 -0.76 -4.46
CA ILE A 268 -29.40 -0.85 -2.99
C ILE A 268 -30.58 -0.07 -2.41
N ASP A 269 -30.84 1.14 -2.90
CA ASP A 269 -31.96 1.97 -2.41
C ASP A 269 -33.32 1.32 -2.75
N ASP A 270 -33.50 0.83 -3.99
CA ASP A 270 -34.73 0.16 -4.44
C ASP A 270 -34.99 -1.17 -3.69
N SER A 271 -33.92 -1.90 -3.34
CA SER A 271 -34.05 -3.13 -2.53
C SER A 271 -34.33 -2.84 -1.05
N THR A 272 -33.93 -1.68 -0.54
CA THR A 272 -34.22 -1.25 0.83
C THR A 272 -35.66 -0.72 0.98
N GLU A 273 -36.19 -0.04 -0.04
CA GLU A 273 -37.61 0.38 -0.06
C GLU A 273 -38.57 -0.82 -0.17
N ASN A 274 -38.20 -1.90 -0.87
CA ASN A 274 -39.01 -3.12 -0.93
C ASN A 274 -38.92 -4.02 0.32
N TYR A 275 -37.96 -3.78 1.22
CA TYR A 275 -37.89 -4.47 2.51
C TYR A 275 -38.70 -3.78 3.62
N GLY A 276 -39.26 -2.60 3.36
CA GLY A 276 -40.09 -1.84 4.30
C GLY A 276 -41.54 -2.31 4.46
N GLU A 277 -42.05 -3.19 3.58
CA GLU A 277 -43.45 -3.67 3.63
C GLU A 277 -43.63 -5.18 3.49
N ASN A 278 -42.61 -5.99 3.76
CA ASN A 278 -42.86 -7.38 4.13
C ASN A 278 -43.40 -7.42 5.57
N LYS A 279 -44.68 -7.06 5.69
CA LYS A 279 -45.54 -7.37 6.82
C LYS A 279 -45.46 -8.88 7.01
N TYR A 280 -44.53 -9.33 7.86
CA TYR A 280 -44.42 -10.73 8.26
C TYR A 280 -45.83 -11.19 8.57
N ASN A 281 -46.35 -12.07 7.72
CA ASN A 281 -47.73 -12.52 7.82
C ASN A 281 -47.83 -13.16 9.21
N SER A 282 -48.53 -12.50 10.14
CA SER A 282 -48.54 -12.86 11.57
C SER A 282 -48.83 -14.35 11.79
N ASN A 283 -49.55 -14.96 10.84
CA ASN A 283 -49.84 -16.37 10.76
C ASN A 283 -48.60 -17.28 10.69
N THR A 284 -47.50 -16.88 10.06
CA THR A 284 -46.28 -17.71 9.94
C THR A 284 -45.53 -17.80 11.27
N ILE A 285 -45.51 -16.70 12.04
CA ILE A 285 -44.92 -16.67 13.38
C ILE A 285 -45.76 -17.49 14.36
N ILE A 286 -47.10 -17.40 14.26
CA ILE A 286 -48.02 -18.19 15.07
C ILE A 286 -47.85 -19.69 14.79
N LEU A 287 -47.70 -20.10 13.53
CA LEU A 287 -47.46 -21.51 13.16
C LEU A 287 -46.13 -22.04 13.71
N LEU A 288 -45.07 -21.24 13.71
CA LEU A 288 -43.78 -21.61 14.30
C LEU A 288 -43.88 -21.79 15.82
N ILE A 289 -44.61 -20.91 16.51
CA ILE A 289 -44.83 -20.99 17.96
C ILE A 289 -45.68 -22.23 18.32
N ILE A 290 -46.74 -22.52 17.56
CA ILE A 290 -47.57 -23.72 17.77
C ILE A 290 -46.75 -24.99 17.56
N SER A 291 -45.88 -25.01 16.55
CA SER A 291 -45.01 -26.17 16.27
C SER A 291 -44.03 -26.42 17.42
N LEU A 292 -43.46 -25.36 18.00
CA LEU A 292 -42.58 -25.43 19.17
C LEU A 292 -43.32 -25.87 20.44
N LEU A 293 -44.56 -25.44 20.65
CA LEU A 293 -45.39 -25.87 21.78
C LEU A 293 -45.84 -27.34 21.67
N LEU A 294 -46.08 -27.83 20.45
CA LEU A 294 -46.40 -29.24 20.23
C LEU A 294 -45.21 -30.16 20.48
N LEU A 295 -43.98 -29.69 20.26
CA LEU A 295 -42.75 -30.42 20.54
C LEU A 295 -42.43 -30.54 22.04
N THR A 296 -43.01 -29.70 22.90
CA THR A 296 -42.80 -29.76 24.36
C THR A 296 -43.88 -30.55 25.11
N LEU A 297 -44.93 -30.98 24.41
CA LEU A 297 -46.05 -31.76 24.96
C LEU A 297 -45.94 -33.28 24.66
N ILE A 298 -44.87 -33.71 23.98
CA ILE A 298 -44.49 -35.11 23.76
C ILE A 298 -43.32 -35.44 24.69
#